data_AF-A0A382R9J6-F1
#
_entry.id   AF-A0A382R9J6-F1
#
_cell.length_a   1.000
_cell.length_b   1.000
_cell.length_c   1.000
_cell.angle_alpha   90.00
_cell.angle_beta   90.00
_cell.angle_gamma   90.00
#
_symmetry.space_group_name_H-M   'P 1'
#
loop_
_entity.id
_entity.type
_entity.pdbx_description
1 polymer ?
#
loop_
_entity_poly.entity_id
_entity_poly.type
_entity_poly.pdbx_seq_one_letter_code
_entity_poly.pdbx_strand_id
1 'polypeptide(L)'
;MTSDLYFPPSGDWERREASSLGMDESALGHAVKFAKDNEIGWATDLSDANVGQDAPEWSEKLGPICDRGGPAGVVVKDGYIVAEWGDVEKVDLTFSATKSYLSAIAGIAWDSGLIKSVSDHVLDYEVDKSIVIARSRKTVNGFDTDQNRDITWEHLLQQTSEWEGTLYTKPDIVDWNRNLSFDGMRPSAKSYRYERMKPGNHWEYNDVRVNRTALALLAVFGESLPKVLSETLMSPIGASDTWEWHGYKDHSTVDIDGLVTESVSGGAHWGGGLWIDTLDHARFGMLFLNQGRWGQRQLISQRWINMMTT
;
A
#
# COMPACT_ATOMS: atom_id res chain seq x y z
N MET A 1 3.57 5.58 -27.19
CA MET A 1 3.20 4.15 -27.26
C MET A 1 4.49 3.38 -27.06
N THR A 2 4.66 2.74 -25.91
CA THR A 2 5.74 1.78 -25.71
C THR A 2 5.60 0.68 -26.76
N SER A 3 6.72 0.22 -27.29
CA SER A 3 6.84 -1.03 -28.07
C SER A 3 6.00 -2.14 -27.43
N ASP A 4 5.53 -3.10 -28.23
CA ASP A 4 4.76 -4.26 -27.77
C ASP A 4 5.46 -4.92 -26.57
N LEU A 5 5.01 -4.60 -25.36
CA LEU A 5 5.53 -5.18 -24.13
C LEU A 5 5.21 -6.67 -24.12
N TYR A 6 6.19 -7.50 -23.76
CA TYR A 6 5.92 -8.89 -23.47
C TYR A 6 5.13 -8.98 -22.15
N PHE A 7 4.01 -9.70 -22.17
CA PHE A 7 3.24 -10.02 -20.97
C PHE A 7 3.47 -11.48 -20.61
N PRO A 8 4.27 -11.78 -19.58
CA PRO A 8 4.50 -13.14 -19.13
C PRO A 8 3.20 -13.84 -18.69
N PRO A 9 3.04 -15.15 -18.98
CA PRO A 9 1.96 -15.95 -18.38
C PRO A 9 2.17 -16.13 -16.87
N SER A 10 1.18 -16.70 -16.20
CA SER A 10 1.29 -17.13 -14.80
C SER A 10 2.35 -18.23 -14.68
N GLY A 11 3.16 -18.19 -13.62
CA GLY A 11 4.21 -19.19 -13.33
C GLY A 11 5.50 -19.04 -14.15
N ASP A 12 5.41 -18.77 -15.45
CA ASP A 12 6.59 -18.64 -16.31
C ASP A 12 6.89 -17.17 -16.65
N TRP A 13 8.13 -16.75 -16.39
CA TRP A 13 8.64 -15.44 -16.83
C TRP A 13 9.96 -15.60 -17.58
N GLU A 14 9.94 -15.25 -18.87
CA GLU A 14 11.10 -15.36 -19.74
C GLU A 14 12.23 -14.40 -19.30
N ARG A 15 13.43 -14.97 -19.22
CA ARG A 15 14.68 -14.27 -18.92
C ARG A 15 15.47 -14.06 -20.20
N ARG A 16 16.10 -12.88 -20.35
CA ARG A 16 16.94 -12.54 -21.51
C ARG A 16 18.20 -11.84 -21.07
N GLU A 17 19.25 -11.99 -21.88
CA GLU A 17 20.47 -11.20 -21.72
C GLU A 17 20.16 -9.73 -21.91
N ALA A 18 20.64 -8.87 -20.99
CA ALA A 18 20.40 -7.43 -21.04
C ALA A 18 20.89 -6.81 -22.36
N SER A 19 22.03 -7.29 -22.86
CA SER A 19 22.63 -6.87 -24.14
C SER A 19 21.74 -7.18 -25.35
N SER A 20 20.92 -8.24 -25.31
CA SER A 20 19.95 -8.56 -26.36
C SER A 20 18.80 -7.56 -26.49
N LEU A 21 18.55 -6.78 -25.42
CA LEU A 21 17.54 -5.72 -25.37
C LEU A 21 18.17 -4.32 -25.39
N GLY A 22 19.43 -4.22 -25.80
CA GLY A 22 20.15 -2.96 -25.94
C GLY A 22 20.55 -2.29 -24.63
N MET A 23 20.56 -3.03 -23.51
CA MET A 23 21.08 -2.53 -22.23
C MET A 23 22.58 -2.83 -22.08
N ASP A 24 23.28 -1.96 -21.36
CA ASP A 24 24.68 -2.18 -20.98
C ASP A 24 24.75 -3.21 -19.85
N GLU A 25 25.24 -4.41 -20.19
CA GLU A 25 25.34 -5.55 -19.29
C GLU A 25 26.32 -5.31 -18.13
N SER A 26 27.41 -4.58 -18.37
CA SER A 26 28.37 -4.24 -17.32
C SER A 26 27.78 -3.24 -16.33
N ALA A 27 27.07 -2.22 -16.83
CA ALA A 27 26.41 -1.24 -15.98
C ALA A 27 25.29 -1.87 -15.13
N LEU A 28 24.49 -2.77 -15.73
CA LEU A 28 23.47 -3.54 -15.01
C LEU A 28 24.11 -4.44 -13.94
N GLY A 29 25.19 -5.14 -14.29
CA GLY A 29 25.95 -5.96 -13.33
C GLY A 29 26.46 -5.15 -12.13
N HIS A 30 26.95 -3.92 -12.35
CA HIS A 30 27.35 -3.03 -11.26
C HIS A 30 26.17 -2.61 -10.37
N ALA A 31 25.00 -2.33 -10.95
CA ALA A 31 23.80 -1.99 -10.18
C ALA A 31 23.30 -3.17 -9.33
N VAL A 32 23.28 -4.38 -9.89
CA VAL A 32 22.93 -5.61 -9.15
C VAL A 32 23.93 -5.87 -8.03
N LYS A 33 25.23 -5.69 -8.29
CA LYS A 33 26.26 -5.82 -7.26
C LYS A 33 26.05 -4.79 -6.14
N PHE A 34 25.77 -3.54 -6.48
CA PHE A 34 25.47 -2.50 -5.51
C PHE A 34 24.28 -2.89 -4.61
N ALA A 35 23.19 -3.40 -5.19
CA ALA A 35 22.03 -3.83 -4.42
C ALA A 35 22.37 -4.97 -3.44
N LYS A 36 23.18 -5.94 -3.85
CA LYS A 36 23.65 -7.03 -2.97
C LYS A 36 24.59 -6.56 -1.87
N ASP A 37 25.49 -5.63 -2.18
CA ASP A 37 26.52 -5.14 -1.25
C ASP A 37 25.96 -4.16 -0.21
N ASN A 38 24.81 -3.53 -0.47
CA ASN A 38 24.20 -2.49 0.38
C ASN A 38 22.92 -2.99 1.08
N GLU A 39 22.95 -4.24 1.53
CA GLU A 39 21.90 -4.81 2.35
C GLU A 39 21.69 -4.02 3.66
N ILE A 40 20.44 -3.94 4.12
CA ILE A 40 20.11 -3.26 5.37
C ILE A 40 20.56 -4.08 6.59
N GLY A 41 21.08 -3.40 7.60
CA GLY A 41 21.55 -4.02 8.86
C GLY A 41 20.44 -4.45 9.82
N TRP A 42 19.20 -4.62 9.36
CA TRP A 42 18.09 -5.06 10.22
C TRP A 42 18.20 -6.56 10.54
N ALA A 43 17.64 -6.97 11.67
CA ALA A 43 17.50 -8.39 11.99
C ALA A 43 16.58 -9.10 10.98
N THR A 44 16.74 -10.41 10.84
CA THR A 44 15.85 -11.28 10.03
C THR A 44 14.47 -11.37 10.67
N ASP A 45 14.42 -11.60 11.98
CA ASP A 45 13.20 -11.49 12.77
C ASP A 45 12.86 -10.00 12.97
N LEU A 46 11.68 -9.61 12.51
CA LEU A 46 11.19 -8.24 12.54
C LEU A 46 10.20 -7.97 13.68
N SER A 47 9.98 -8.94 14.58
CA SER A 47 9.02 -8.80 15.69
C SER A 47 9.31 -7.59 16.59
N ASP A 48 10.60 -7.28 16.80
CA ASP A 48 11.06 -6.13 17.60
C ASP A 48 11.41 -4.89 16.75
N ALA A 49 11.19 -4.91 15.43
CA ALA A 49 11.58 -3.80 14.56
C ALA A 49 10.71 -2.55 14.79
N ASN A 50 11.30 -1.44 15.25
CA ASN A 50 10.60 -0.16 15.39
C ASN A 50 10.90 0.77 14.21
N VAL A 51 10.10 0.68 13.15
CA VAL A 51 10.33 1.41 11.90
C VAL A 51 9.76 2.83 11.87
N GLY A 52 8.81 3.18 12.75
CA GLY A 52 8.24 4.52 12.87
C GLY A 52 8.78 5.36 14.02
N GLN A 53 9.64 4.79 14.88
CA GLN A 53 10.17 5.44 16.08
C GLN A 53 9.07 5.86 17.07
N ASP A 54 8.02 5.05 17.16
CA ASP A 54 6.86 5.33 18.00
C ASP A 54 7.25 5.42 19.48
N ALA A 55 6.49 6.24 20.21
CA ALA A 55 6.53 6.25 21.66
C ALA A 55 6.17 4.86 22.22
N PRO A 56 6.77 4.42 23.34
CA PRO A 56 6.59 3.07 23.88
C PRO A 56 5.14 2.63 24.10
N GLU A 57 4.25 3.56 24.44
CA GLU A 57 2.82 3.31 24.62
C GLU A 57 2.07 2.94 23.32
N TRP A 58 2.65 3.24 22.16
CA TRP A 58 2.07 2.98 20.84
C TRP A 58 2.94 2.10 19.96
N SER A 59 4.06 1.57 20.44
CA SER A 59 4.98 0.75 19.62
C SER A 59 4.56 -0.71 19.45
N GLU A 60 3.54 -1.16 20.19
CA GLU A 60 3.03 -2.55 20.14
C GLU A 60 2.70 -2.98 18.70
N LYS A 61 3.18 -4.17 18.31
CA LYS A 61 2.82 -4.85 17.06
C LYS A 61 1.47 -5.54 17.21
N LEU A 62 0.52 -5.15 16.37
CA LEU A 62 -0.84 -5.67 16.40
C LEU A 62 -1.06 -6.78 15.36
N GLY A 63 -0.49 -6.60 14.17
CA GLY A 63 -0.62 -7.53 13.05
C GLY A 63 0.41 -8.67 13.08
N PRO A 64 0.24 -9.67 12.19
CA PRO A 64 1.27 -10.68 11.97
C PRO A 64 2.54 -10.05 11.39
N ILE A 65 3.68 -10.69 11.61
CA ILE A 65 4.99 -10.36 11.05
C ILE A 65 5.64 -11.67 10.61
N CYS A 66 6.27 -11.68 9.44
CA CYS A 66 7.13 -12.76 8.99
C CYS A 66 8.61 -12.36 9.05
N ASP A 67 9.48 -13.36 9.08
CA ASP A 67 10.92 -13.15 8.90
C ASP A 67 11.20 -12.59 7.51
N ARG A 68 12.06 -11.58 7.43
CA ARG A 68 12.49 -11.01 6.14
C ARG A 68 13.53 -11.89 5.44
N GLY A 69 13.57 -11.83 4.12
CA GLY A 69 14.63 -12.39 3.32
C GLY A 69 15.90 -11.53 3.33
N GLY A 70 16.92 -12.03 2.61
CA GLY A 70 18.03 -11.19 2.16
C GLY A 70 17.58 -10.23 1.03
N PRO A 71 18.50 -9.43 0.48
CA PRO A 71 18.16 -8.53 -0.61
C PRO A 71 17.71 -9.33 -1.83
N ALA A 72 16.48 -9.11 -2.28
CA ALA A 72 15.92 -9.68 -3.48
C ALA A 72 15.48 -8.58 -4.45
N GLY A 73 15.55 -8.85 -5.75
CA GLY A 73 15.11 -7.89 -6.75
C GLY A 73 15.20 -8.42 -8.17
N VAL A 74 14.46 -7.77 -9.06
CA VAL A 74 14.48 -8.02 -10.50
C VAL A 74 14.54 -6.71 -11.27
N VAL A 75 15.17 -6.74 -12.44
CA VAL A 75 15.07 -5.68 -13.44
C VAL A 75 14.34 -6.23 -14.65
N VAL A 76 13.27 -5.55 -15.03
CA VAL A 76 12.43 -5.91 -16.17
C VAL A 76 12.62 -4.88 -17.29
N LYS A 77 12.89 -5.37 -18.50
CA LYS A 77 13.01 -4.55 -19.72
C LYS A 77 12.14 -5.12 -20.82
N ASP A 78 11.27 -4.29 -21.38
CA ASP A 78 10.32 -4.62 -22.45
C ASP A 78 9.46 -5.88 -22.15
N GLY A 79 9.24 -6.16 -20.86
CA GLY A 79 8.49 -7.30 -20.35
C GLY A 79 9.34 -8.52 -19.96
N TYR A 80 10.63 -8.54 -20.26
CA TYR A 80 11.55 -9.65 -19.94
C TYR A 80 12.36 -9.37 -18.68
N ILE A 81 12.65 -10.40 -17.88
CA ILE A 81 13.61 -10.28 -16.78
C ILE A 81 15.01 -10.24 -17.39
N VAL A 82 15.78 -9.18 -17.10
CA VAL A 82 17.16 -9.01 -17.59
C VAL A 82 18.21 -9.09 -16.49
N ALA A 83 17.78 -9.03 -15.23
CA ALA A 83 18.59 -9.34 -14.07
C ALA A 83 17.69 -9.73 -12.91
N GLU A 84 18.19 -10.61 -12.05
CA GLU A 84 17.55 -10.97 -10.78
C GLU A 84 18.63 -11.27 -9.73
N TRP A 85 18.31 -11.04 -8.46
CA TRP A 85 19.19 -11.38 -7.34
C TRP A 85 18.38 -11.74 -6.11
N GLY A 86 18.99 -12.52 -5.22
CA GLY A 86 18.35 -13.00 -4.01
C GLY A 86 17.34 -14.11 -4.28
N ASP A 87 16.51 -14.37 -3.28
CA ASP A 87 15.37 -15.28 -3.39
C ASP A 87 14.15 -14.47 -3.84
N VAL A 88 13.89 -14.44 -5.15
CA VAL A 88 12.84 -13.59 -5.75
C VAL A 88 11.43 -14.15 -5.56
N GLU A 89 11.30 -15.41 -5.16
CA GLU A 89 10.02 -16.09 -4.91
C GLU A 89 9.66 -16.08 -3.42
N LYS A 90 10.56 -15.62 -2.56
CA LYS A 90 10.25 -15.44 -1.14
C LYS A 90 9.24 -14.32 -0.95
N VAL A 91 8.12 -14.69 -0.33
CA VAL A 91 7.13 -13.75 0.20
C VAL A 91 7.73 -13.01 1.40
N ASP A 92 7.70 -11.69 1.32
CA ASP A 92 8.21 -10.77 2.35
C ASP A 92 7.26 -9.59 2.59
N LEU A 93 7.37 -8.97 3.77
CA LEU A 93 6.67 -7.73 4.07
C LEU A 93 7.21 -6.60 3.20
N THR A 94 6.32 -5.90 2.49
CA THR A 94 6.72 -4.76 1.63
C THR A 94 6.58 -3.40 2.30
N PHE A 95 6.24 -3.39 3.59
CA PHE A 95 5.99 -2.17 4.37
C PHE A 95 5.07 -1.20 3.62
N SER A 96 5.56 0.01 3.34
CA SER A 96 4.74 1.09 2.79
C SER A 96 4.47 0.97 1.30
N ALA A 97 5.09 0.04 0.57
CA ALA A 97 4.69 -0.24 -0.81
C ALA A 97 3.22 -0.72 -0.90
N THR A 98 2.67 -1.27 0.19
CA THR A 98 1.25 -1.61 0.35
C THR A 98 0.31 -0.45 -0.02
N LYS A 99 0.70 0.82 0.23
CA LYS A 99 -0.13 2.01 -0.06
C LYS A 99 -0.47 2.16 -1.56
N SER A 100 0.43 1.69 -2.43
CA SER A 100 0.22 1.69 -3.87
C SER A 100 -0.91 0.74 -4.27
N TYR A 101 -1.06 -0.39 -3.57
CA TYR A 101 -2.16 -1.35 -3.79
C TYR A 101 -3.50 -0.78 -3.31
N LEU A 102 -3.52 -0.04 -2.18
CA LEU A 102 -4.71 0.73 -1.77
C LEU A 102 -5.11 1.77 -2.81
N SER A 103 -4.14 2.46 -3.39
CA SER A 103 -4.40 3.46 -4.45
C SER A 103 -4.95 2.80 -5.73
N ALA A 104 -4.49 1.57 -6.05
CA ALA A 104 -5.04 0.77 -7.13
C ALA A 104 -6.51 0.35 -6.85
N ILE A 105 -6.80 -0.11 -5.63
CA ILE A 105 -8.18 -0.44 -5.19
C ILE A 105 -9.10 0.77 -5.29
N ALA A 106 -8.64 1.95 -4.85
CA ALA A 106 -9.41 3.19 -5.00
C ALA A 106 -9.70 3.51 -6.48
N GLY A 107 -8.74 3.25 -7.37
CA GLY A 107 -8.95 3.36 -8.81
C GLY A 107 -9.99 2.41 -9.36
N ILE A 108 -9.98 1.16 -8.91
CA ILE A 108 -10.99 0.17 -9.26
C ILE A 108 -12.39 0.61 -8.78
N ALA A 109 -12.50 1.14 -7.56
CA ALA A 109 -13.76 1.70 -7.04
C ALA A 109 -14.22 2.91 -7.87
N TRP A 110 -13.28 3.76 -8.28
CA TRP A 110 -13.58 4.93 -9.10
C TRP A 110 -14.03 4.54 -10.52
N ASP A 111 -13.31 3.64 -11.18
CA ASP A 111 -13.62 3.15 -12.53
C ASP A 111 -14.96 2.40 -12.58
N SER A 112 -15.32 1.69 -11.52
CA SER A 112 -16.60 0.98 -11.40
C SER A 112 -17.77 1.89 -10.98
N GLY A 113 -17.51 3.16 -10.69
CA GLY A 113 -18.52 4.12 -10.24
C GLY A 113 -18.98 3.95 -8.79
N LEU A 114 -18.31 3.09 -8.02
CA LEU A 114 -18.51 2.97 -6.57
C LEU A 114 -18.04 4.23 -5.85
N ILE A 115 -16.99 4.89 -6.35
CA ILE A 115 -16.60 6.26 -6.01
C ILE A 115 -16.84 7.13 -7.25
N LYS A 116 -17.72 8.13 -7.16
CA LYS A 116 -18.10 8.96 -8.31
C LYS A 116 -17.04 10.01 -8.61
N SER A 117 -16.47 10.62 -7.59
CA SER A 117 -15.40 11.62 -7.70
C SER A 117 -14.44 11.53 -6.52
N VAL A 118 -13.16 11.82 -6.77
CA VAL A 118 -12.17 11.97 -5.68
C VAL A 118 -12.46 13.20 -4.82
N SER A 119 -13.19 14.19 -5.34
CA SER A 119 -13.59 15.38 -4.60
C SER A 119 -14.86 15.18 -3.77
N ASP A 120 -15.50 14.02 -3.84
CA ASP A 120 -16.67 13.74 -3.00
C ASP A 120 -16.22 13.55 -1.54
N HIS A 121 -17.08 13.96 -0.60
CA HIS A 121 -16.85 13.72 0.82
C HIS A 121 -16.98 12.23 1.13
N VAL A 122 -16.05 11.70 1.91
CA VAL A 122 -16.07 10.27 2.28
C VAL A 122 -17.28 9.96 3.16
N LEU A 123 -17.74 10.94 3.95
CA LEU A 123 -18.99 10.87 4.73
C LEU A 123 -20.18 10.42 3.87
N ASP A 124 -20.31 10.89 2.63
CA ASP A 124 -21.43 10.55 1.75
C ASP A 124 -21.47 9.06 1.37
N TYR A 125 -20.35 8.35 1.51
CA TYR A 125 -20.22 6.91 1.24
C TYR A 125 -20.39 6.04 2.50
N GLU A 126 -20.29 6.64 3.68
CA GLU A 126 -20.36 5.93 4.96
C GLU A 126 -21.56 6.32 5.83
N VAL A 127 -22.33 7.35 5.46
CA VAL A 127 -23.43 7.90 6.28
C VAL A 127 -24.45 6.84 6.70
N ASP A 128 -24.73 5.86 5.84
CA ASP A 128 -25.69 4.78 6.10
C ASP A 128 -25.01 3.47 6.56
N LYS A 129 -23.70 3.48 6.81
CA LYS A 129 -22.90 2.30 7.16
C LYS A 129 -22.79 2.13 8.67
N SER A 130 -23.03 0.92 9.16
CA SER A 130 -22.71 0.54 10.53
C SER A 130 -21.37 -0.19 10.56
N ILE A 131 -20.31 0.50 11.02
CA ILE A 131 -18.97 -0.08 11.15
C ILE A 131 -18.64 -0.31 12.63
N VAL A 132 -18.49 -1.57 13.04
CA VAL A 132 -18.21 -1.94 14.44
C VAL A 132 -16.94 -2.78 14.52
N ILE A 133 -16.00 -2.40 15.37
CA ILE A 133 -14.81 -3.23 15.66
C ILE A 133 -15.27 -4.47 16.43
N ALA A 134 -15.08 -5.66 15.87
CA ALA A 134 -15.63 -6.91 16.39
C ALA A 134 -15.21 -7.18 17.85
N ARG A 135 -13.91 -7.00 18.15
CA ARG A 135 -13.35 -7.23 19.49
C ARG A 135 -13.88 -6.28 20.56
N SER A 136 -13.95 -4.99 20.25
CA SER A 136 -14.30 -3.96 21.25
C SER A 136 -15.78 -3.63 21.28
N ARG A 137 -16.54 -4.06 20.24
CA ARG A 137 -17.94 -3.68 19.98
C ARG A 137 -18.15 -2.16 19.90
N LYS A 138 -17.08 -1.39 19.70
CA LYS A 138 -17.15 0.06 19.49
C LYS A 138 -17.42 0.35 18.03
N THR A 139 -18.37 1.24 17.79
CA THR A 139 -18.62 1.83 16.48
C THR A 139 -17.42 2.70 16.08
N VAL A 140 -16.98 2.57 14.83
CA VAL A 140 -16.00 3.48 14.23
C VAL A 140 -16.75 4.73 13.75
N ASN A 141 -16.23 5.92 14.08
CA ASN A 141 -16.83 7.17 13.63
C ASN A 141 -16.80 7.29 12.10
N GLY A 142 -17.97 7.58 11.51
CA GLY A 142 -18.22 7.67 10.06
C GLY A 142 -17.96 9.05 9.46
N PHE A 143 -16.88 9.73 9.84
CA PHE A 143 -16.52 11.09 9.37
C PHE A 143 -17.53 12.20 9.76
N ASP A 144 -18.38 12.01 10.77
CA ASP A 144 -19.47 12.95 11.07
C ASP A 144 -19.07 14.14 11.97
N THR A 145 -17.82 14.17 12.46
CA THR A 145 -17.31 15.27 13.31
C THR A 145 -17.03 16.55 12.52
N ASP A 146 -17.01 17.70 13.21
CA ASP A 146 -16.64 19.00 12.62
C ASP A 146 -15.29 18.96 11.89
N GLN A 147 -14.33 18.20 12.42
CA GLN A 147 -13.01 18.04 11.81
C GLN A 147 -13.02 17.13 10.58
N ASN A 148 -13.79 16.04 10.61
CA ASN A 148 -13.69 14.97 9.62
C ASN A 148 -14.71 15.07 8.48
N ARG A 149 -15.79 15.85 8.64
CA ARG A 149 -16.92 15.87 7.70
C ARG A 149 -16.63 16.41 6.30
N ASP A 150 -15.61 17.25 6.18
CA ASP A 150 -15.18 17.85 4.91
C ASP A 150 -14.01 17.05 4.27
N ILE A 151 -13.69 15.85 4.79
CA ILE A 151 -12.65 14.99 4.22
C ILE A 151 -13.16 14.37 2.91
N THR A 152 -12.40 14.55 1.84
CA THR A 152 -12.64 13.95 0.53
C THR A 152 -11.77 12.71 0.32
N TRP A 153 -12.11 11.90 -0.69
CA TRP A 153 -11.25 10.80 -1.13
C TRP A 153 -9.86 11.28 -1.55
N GLU A 154 -9.78 12.44 -2.22
CA GLU A 154 -8.53 13.09 -2.58
C GLU A 154 -7.67 13.36 -1.34
N HIS A 155 -8.26 13.92 -0.28
CA HIS A 155 -7.52 14.16 0.96
C HIS A 155 -7.01 12.88 1.61
N LEU A 156 -7.81 11.80 1.59
CA LEU A 156 -7.38 10.48 2.08
C LEU A 156 -6.22 9.90 1.27
N LEU A 157 -6.30 9.97 -0.07
CA LEU A 157 -5.33 9.38 -0.97
C LEU A 157 -4.02 10.18 -1.05
N GLN A 158 -4.09 11.49 -0.86
CA GLN A 158 -2.91 12.38 -0.85
C GLN A 158 -2.31 12.58 0.55
N GLN A 159 -2.86 11.93 1.58
CA GLN A 159 -2.45 12.08 2.99
C GLN A 159 -2.49 13.53 3.48
N THR A 160 -3.53 14.26 3.07
CA THR A 160 -3.84 15.62 3.52
C THR A 160 -5.15 15.70 4.31
N SER A 161 -5.70 14.55 4.71
CA SER A 161 -7.02 14.46 5.34
C SER A 161 -7.12 15.14 6.68
N GLU A 162 -6.02 15.28 7.42
CA GLU A 162 -6.07 15.79 8.80
C GLU A 162 -7.08 15.03 9.68
N TRP A 163 -7.38 13.77 9.30
CA TRP A 163 -8.37 12.95 9.98
C TRP A 163 -8.00 12.80 11.45
N GLU A 164 -8.99 13.02 12.32
CA GLU A 164 -8.87 12.94 13.76
C GLU A 164 -9.55 11.69 14.30
N GLY A 165 -8.80 10.92 15.08
CA GLY A 165 -9.37 9.82 15.84
C GLY A 165 -8.36 8.75 16.22
N THR A 166 -8.90 7.65 16.74
CA THR A 166 -8.13 6.45 17.10
C THR A 166 -8.67 5.27 16.35
N LEU A 167 -7.81 4.58 15.60
CA LEU A 167 -8.16 3.37 14.87
C LEU A 167 -7.27 2.22 15.33
N TYR A 168 -7.89 1.08 15.64
CA TYR A 168 -7.21 -0.13 16.10
C TYR A 168 -6.21 0.11 17.24
N THR A 169 -6.62 0.90 18.25
CA THR A 169 -5.81 1.35 19.42
C THR A 169 -4.74 2.41 19.14
N LYS A 170 -4.50 2.80 17.88
CA LYS A 170 -3.52 3.83 17.51
C LYS A 170 -4.22 5.17 17.24
N PRO A 171 -3.90 6.25 17.98
CA PRO A 171 -4.43 7.58 17.70
C PRO A 171 -3.68 8.18 16.50
N ASP A 172 -4.33 8.99 15.65
CA ASP A 172 -3.67 9.58 14.47
C ASP A 172 -2.43 10.43 14.81
N ILE A 173 -2.40 10.98 16.03
CA ILE A 173 -1.30 11.78 16.55
C ILE A 173 0.01 11.00 16.75
N VAL A 174 -0.04 9.65 16.74
CA VAL A 174 1.18 8.82 16.83
C VAL A 174 2.16 9.12 15.71
N ASP A 175 1.65 9.56 14.56
CA ASP A 175 2.44 9.83 13.36
C ASP A 175 2.75 11.31 13.16
N TRP A 176 2.35 12.16 14.11
CA TRP A 176 2.57 13.59 13.98
C TRP A 176 4.06 13.92 14.03
N ASN A 177 4.49 14.78 13.10
CA ASN A 177 5.88 15.24 13.02
C ASN A 177 6.93 14.12 12.81
N ARG A 178 6.53 13.00 12.17
CA ARG A 178 7.46 11.92 11.81
C ARG A 178 8.65 12.43 11.02
N ASN A 179 9.84 11.93 11.35
CA ASN A 179 11.03 12.21 10.57
C ASN A 179 11.15 11.21 9.41
N LEU A 180 10.91 11.69 8.19
CA LEU A 180 11.02 10.91 6.96
C LEU A 180 12.38 11.07 6.27
N SER A 181 13.32 11.82 6.84
CA SER A 181 14.65 12.00 6.24
C SER A 181 15.42 10.69 6.27
N PHE A 182 15.84 10.21 5.10
CA PHE A 182 16.53 8.94 4.91
C PHE A 182 17.94 8.85 5.52
N ASP A 183 18.50 9.94 6.05
CA ASP A 183 19.94 10.00 6.29
C ASP A 183 20.38 10.55 7.66
N GLY A 184 19.46 10.81 8.60
CA GLY A 184 19.82 11.38 9.91
C GLY A 184 20.64 12.70 9.86
N MET A 185 20.87 13.24 8.66
CA MET A 185 21.70 14.41 8.41
C MET A 185 20.79 15.61 8.22
N ARG A 186 20.78 16.35 9.33
CA ARG A 186 20.10 17.60 9.64
C ARG A 186 18.78 17.36 10.37
N PRO A 187 18.69 17.74 11.67
CA PRO A 187 17.41 18.17 12.18
C PRO A 187 17.02 19.36 11.30
N SER A 188 16.14 19.14 10.32
CA SER A 188 15.31 20.26 9.87
C SER A 188 14.72 20.81 11.16
N ALA A 189 14.88 22.12 11.40
CA ALA A 189 14.40 22.76 12.61
C ALA A 189 12.99 22.23 12.86
N LYS A 190 12.82 21.46 13.96
CA LYS A 190 11.60 20.73 14.25
C LYS A 190 10.49 21.77 14.36
N SER A 191 9.77 21.99 13.27
CA SER A 191 8.50 22.68 13.30
C SER A 191 7.54 21.66 13.89
N TYR A 192 7.61 21.49 15.20
CA TYR A 192 6.64 20.69 15.93
C TYR A 192 5.30 21.37 15.77
N ARG A 193 4.43 20.68 15.06
CA ARG A 193 3.05 21.05 14.96
C ARG A 193 2.30 20.49 16.16
N TYR A 194 1.57 21.37 16.82
CA TYR A 194 0.74 21.05 17.99
C TYR A 194 -0.75 21.28 17.74
N GLU A 195 -1.11 21.88 16.59
CA GLU A 195 -2.48 22.26 16.26
C GLU A 195 -2.96 21.56 14.99
N ARG A 196 -4.17 21.00 15.03
CA ARG A 196 -4.83 20.36 13.87
C ARG A 196 -5.28 21.42 12.85
N MET A 197 -5.21 21.08 11.56
CA MET A 197 -5.54 21.95 10.43
C MET A 197 -6.79 21.36 9.78
N LYS A 198 -7.44 22.15 8.92
CA LYS A 198 -8.55 21.63 8.12
C LYS A 198 -8.03 20.59 7.10
N PRO A 199 -8.87 19.62 6.70
CA PRO A 199 -8.56 18.74 5.56
C PRO A 199 -8.07 19.53 4.35
N GLY A 200 -7.02 19.06 3.70
CA GLY A 200 -6.37 19.69 2.55
C GLY A 200 -5.28 20.73 2.88
N ASN A 201 -5.19 21.21 4.13
CA ASN A 201 -4.27 22.31 4.48
C ASN A 201 -2.90 21.85 4.99
N HIS A 202 -2.68 20.54 5.17
CA HIS A 202 -1.39 20.01 5.60
C HIS A 202 -1.19 18.60 5.09
N TRP A 203 0.01 18.31 4.60
CA TRP A 203 0.44 16.96 4.22
C TRP A 203 1.22 16.34 5.36
N GLU A 204 0.88 15.11 5.74
CA GLU A 204 1.63 14.36 6.75
C GLU A 204 1.57 12.87 6.46
N TYR A 205 2.74 12.22 6.51
CA TYR A 205 2.83 10.78 6.34
C TYR A 205 2.29 10.04 7.57
N ASN A 206 1.11 9.45 7.45
CA ASN A 206 0.34 8.96 8.59
C ASN A 206 -0.33 7.60 8.29
N ASP A 207 0.16 6.54 8.93
CA ASP A 207 -0.30 5.17 8.75
C ASP A 207 -1.71 4.95 9.33
N VAL A 208 -2.08 5.65 10.41
CA VAL A 208 -3.44 5.58 10.97
C VAL A 208 -4.46 6.12 9.96
N ARG A 209 -4.16 7.26 9.33
CA ARG A 209 -5.03 7.87 8.30
C ARG A 209 -5.14 6.98 7.07
N VAL A 210 -4.06 6.31 6.67
CA VAL A 210 -4.10 5.34 5.55
C VAL A 210 -4.91 4.09 5.92
N ASN A 211 -4.82 3.60 7.16
CA ASN A 211 -5.68 2.52 7.65
C ASN A 211 -7.16 2.94 7.64
N ARG A 212 -7.45 4.22 7.93
CA ARG A 212 -8.81 4.77 7.80
C ARG A 212 -9.29 4.78 6.35
N THR A 213 -8.40 5.05 5.39
CA THR A 213 -8.67 4.91 3.95
C THR A 213 -8.98 3.47 3.55
N ALA A 214 -8.20 2.50 4.04
CA ALA A 214 -8.46 1.08 3.79
C ALA A 214 -9.84 0.64 4.31
N LEU A 215 -10.21 1.06 5.52
CA LEU A 215 -11.53 0.80 6.08
C LEU A 215 -12.67 1.45 5.27
N ALA A 216 -12.46 2.67 4.77
CA ALA A 216 -13.45 3.35 3.93
C ALA A 216 -13.65 2.62 2.59
N LEU A 217 -12.56 2.18 1.95
CA LEU A 217 -12.62 1.38 0.73
C LEU A 217 -13.34 0.05 0.97
N LEU A 218 -13.03 -0.63 2.09
CA LEU A 218 -13.74 -1.85 2.50
C LEU A 218 -15.25 -1.60 2.62
N ALA A 219 -15.67 -0.48 3.24
CA ALA A 219 -17.07 -0.12 3.39
C ALA A 219 -17.77 0.18 2.04
N VAL A 220 -17.07 0.83 1.11
CA VAL A 220 -17.56 1.13 -0.24
C VAL A 220 -17.76 -0.15 -1.06
N PHE A 221 -16.79 -1.07 -1.03
CA PHE A 221 -16.90 -2.33 -1.75
C PHE A 221 -17.92 -3.28 -1.11
N GLY A 222 -18.05 -3.25 0.22
CA GLY A 222 -18.83 -4.26 0.95
C GLY A 222 -18.26 -5.67 0.76
N GLU A 223 -16.95 -5.77 0.56
CA GLU A 223 -16.21 -7.01 0.31
C GLU A 223 -14.76 -6.84 0.78
N SER A 224 -14.15 -7.92 1.27
CA SER A 224 -12.76 -7.95 1.72
C SER A 224 -11.81 -7.43 0.63
N LEU A 225 -10.97 -6.45 0.99
CA LEU A 225 -10.00 -5.87 0.05
C LEU A 225 -9.03 -6.88 -0.57
N PRO A 226 -8.55 -7.92 0.14
CA PRO A 226 -7.78 -9.00 -0.48
C PRO A 226 -8.53 -9.70 -1.62
N LYS A 227 -9.83 -9.99 -1.45
CA LYS A 227 -10.63 -10.62 -2.50
C LYS A 227 -10.83 -9.67 -3.69
N VAL A 228 -11.15 -8.40 -3.43
CA VAL A 228 -11.24 -7.38 -4.48
C VAL A 228 -9.93 -7.32 -5.27
N LEU A 229 -8.79 -7.20 -4.58
CA LEU A 229 -7.47 -7.13 -5.22
C LEU A 229 -7.16 -8.39 -6.05
N SER A 230 -7.48 -9.57 -5.51
CA SER A 230 -7.27 -10.85 -6.18
C SER A 230 -8.05 -10.93 -7.51
N GLU A 231 -9.36 -10.73 -7.44
CA GLU A 231 -10.26 -10.93 -8.58
C GLU A 231 -10.08 -9.86 -9.68
N THR A 232 -9.82 -8.62 -9.28
CA THR A 232 -9.77 -7.48 -10.21
C THR A 232 -8.39 -7.21 -10.78
N LEU A 233 -7.32 -7.62 -10.08
CA LEU A 233 -5.95 -7.23 -10.43
C LEU A 233 -4.94 -8.37 -10.40
N MET A 234 -4.72 -9.00 -9.25
CA MET A 234 -3.60 -9.95 -9.08
C MET A 234 -3.78 -11.22 -9.93
N SER A 235 -4.95 -11.85 -9.93
CA SER A 235 -5.19 -12.98 -10.83
C SER A 235 -5.17 -12.58 -12.31
N PRO A 236 -5.80 -11.46 -12.74
CA PRO A 236 -5.70 -10.98 -14.13
C PRO A 236 -4.28 -10.68 -14.64
N ILE A 237 -3.34 -10.26 -13.79
CA ILE A 237 -1.94 -10.06 -14.18
C ILE A 237 -1.08 -11.33 -14.07
N GLY A 238 -1.67 -12.47 -13.70
CA GLY A 238 -0.95 -13.74 -13.55
C GLY A 238 0.00 -13.76 -12.35
N ALA A 239 -0.32 -13.00 -11.30
CA ALA A 239 0.35 -13.13 -10.01
C ALA A 239 0.05 -14.49 -9.38
N SER A 240 0.93 -14.93 -8.49
CA SER A 240 0.75 -16.16 -7.71
C SER A 240 -0.43 -16.07 -6.75
N ASP A 241 -0.75 -17.18 -6.09
CA ASP A 241 -1.68 -17.26 -4.98
C ASP A 241 -0.96 -17.25 -3.61
N THR A 242 0.34 -16.90 -3.58
CA THR A 242 1.16 -16.95 -2.36
C THR A 242 1.21 -15.63 -1.59
N TRP A 243 0.79 -14.52 -2.21
CA TRP A 243 0.72 -13.23 -1.54
C TRP A 243 -0.43 -13.19 -0.53
N GLU A 244 -0.24 -12.44 0.55
CA GLU A 244 -1.21 -12.28 1.63
C GLU A 244 -1.33 -10.79 1.98
N TRP A 245 -2.53 -10.33 2.34
CA TRP A 245 -2.71 -8.96 2.81
C TRP A 245 -3.45 -8.96 4.14
N HIS A 246 -2.72 -8.55 5.18
CA HIS A 246 -3.17 -8.62 6.55
C HIS A 246 -3.52 -7.25 7.13
N GLY A 247 -4.45 -7.26 8.07
CA GLY A 247 -4.66 -6.19 9.03
C GLY A 247 -3.96 -6.47 10.36
N TYR A 248 -4.68 -6.20 11.44
CA TYR A 248 -4.23 -6.28 12.82
C TYR A 248 -5.01 -7.35 13.61
N LYS A 249 -5.38 -8.46 12.95
CA LYS A 249 -6.12 -9.59 13.52
C LYS A 249 -7.43 -9.11 14.15
N ASP A 250 -7.74 -9.55 15.37
CA ASP A 250 -8.93 -9.16 16.11
C ASP A 250 -9.01 -7.64 16.39
N HIS A 251 -7.90 -6.89 16.31
CA HIS A 251 -7.93 -5.44 16.46
C HIS A 251 -8.58 -4.75 15.26
N SER A 252 -8.43 -5.28 14.04
CA SER A 252 -8.98 -4.69 12.81
C SER A 252 -10.06 -5.54 12.13
N THR A 253 -10.50 -6.63 12.77
CA THR A 253 -11.74 -7.30 12.37
C THR A 253 -12.93 -6.40 12.66
N VAL A 254 -13.72 -6.12 11.64
CA VAL A 254 -14.88 -5.23 11.67
C VAL A 254 -16.13 -5.96 11.18
N ASP A 255 -17.27 -5.56 11.71
CA ASP A 255 -18.60 -5.87 11.19
C ASP A 255 -19.11 -4.62 10.45
N ILE A 256 -19.29 -4.74 9.13
CA ILE A 256 -19.82 -3.70 8.26
C ILE A 256 -21.11 -4.22 7.64
N ASP A 257 -22.24 -3.75 8.14
CA ASP A 257 -23.58 -4.17 7.70
C ASP A 257 -23.77 -5.71 7.65
N GLY A 258 -23.16 -6.45 8.58
CA GLY A 258 -23.21 -7.90 8.66
C GLY A 258 -22.06 -8.64 7.96
N LEU A 259 -21.21 -7.93 7.20
CA LEU A 259 -19.95 -8.48 6.72
C LEU A 259 -18.90 -8.42 7.84
N VAL A 260 -18.57 -9.57 8.41
CA VAL A 260 -17.47 -9.69 9.38
C VAL A 260 -16.19 -10.08 8.65
N THR A 261 -15.25 -9.14 8.54
CA THR A 261 -13.97 -9.37 7.86
C THR A 261 -12.85 -8.50 8.44
N GLU A 262 -11.62 -8.83 8.11
CA GLU A 262 -10.47 -8.02 8.50
C GLU A 262 -10.37 -6.78 7.61
N SER A 263 -10.33 -5.60 8.23
CA SER A 263 -9.86 -4.40 7.55
C SER A 263 -8.34 -4.44 7.53
N VAL A 264 -7.78 -4.64 6.33
CA VAL A 264 -6.34 -4.71 6.11
C VAL A 264 -5.64 -3.38 6.38
N SER A 265 -4.35 -3.43 6.73
CA SER A 265 -3.56 -2.22 6.97
C SER A 265 -2.91 -1.71 5.69
N GLY A 266 -2.67 -0.40 5.62
CA GLY A 266 -1.95 0.24 4.51
C GLY A 266 -0.43 0.12 4.58
N GLY A 267 0.08 -0.78 5.40
CA GLY A 267 1.50 -1.04 5.58
C GLY A 267 1.78 -1.91 6.80
N ALA A 268 3.04 -2.29 6.96
CA ALA A 268 3.49 -3.22 7.99
C ALA A 268 4.07 -2.56 9.26
N HIS A 269 3.75 -1.28 9.51
CA HIS A 269 4.37 -0.52 10.60
C HIS A 269 4.17 -1.18 11.98
N TRP A 270 2.94 -1.59 12.29
CA TRP A 270 2.59 -2.36 13.49
C TRP A 270 2.35 -3.85 13.17
N GLY A 271 3.08 -4.40 12.19
CA GLY A 271 2.75 -5.68 11.55
C GLY A 271 1.66 -5.53 10.49
N GLY A 272 1.18 -6.64 9.93
CA GLY A 272 0.18 -6.66 8.87
C GLY A 272 0.77 -6.28 7.49
N GLY A 273 -0.03 -5.61 6.66
CA GLY A 273 0.35 -5.12 5.35
C GLY A 273 0.34 -6.19 4.27
N LEU A 274 0.79 -5.83 3.06
CA LEU A 274 0.90 -6.75 1.94
C LEU A 274 2.23 -7.51 1.98
N TRP A 275 2.13 -8.83 2.01
CA TRP A 275 3.22 -9.78 1.89
C TRP A 275 3.17 -10.35 0.48
N ILE A 276 4.26 -10.21 -0.26
CA ILE A 276 4.29 -10.52 -1.69
C ILE A 276 5.73 -10.76 -2.12
N ASP A 277 5.94 -11.67 -3.06
CA ASP A 277 7.26 -11.94 -3.63
C ASP A 277 7.69 -10.86 -4.64
N THR A 278 8.95 -10.92 -5.06
CA THR A 278 9.53 -9.91 -5.94
C THR A 278 8.93 -9.95 -7.35
N LEU A 279 8.60 -11.13 -7.86
CA LEU A 279 8.05 -11.30 -9.20
C LEU A 279 6.63 -10.73 -9.27
N ASP A 280 5.76 -11.10 -8.33
CA ASP A 280 4.40 -10.58 -8.28
C ASP A 280 4.39 -9.05 -8.11
N HIS A 281 5.30 -8.49 -7.33
CA HIS A 281 5.48 -7.05 -7.22
C HIS A 281 5.91 -6.40 -8.54
N ALA A 282 6.78 -7.06 -9.31
CA ALA A 282 7.20 -6.59 -10.63
C ALA A 282 6.06 -6.65 -11.65
N ARG A 283 5.16 -7.65 -11.56
CA ARG A 283 3.94 -7.70 -12.39
C ARG A 283 3.04 -6.52 -12.11
N PHE A 284 2.84 -6.19 -10.83
CA PHE A 284 2.11 -4.98 -10.43
C PHE A 284 2.78 -3.72 -11.00
N GLY A 285 4.10 -3.58 -10.89
CA GLY A 285 4.84 -2.46 -11.50
C GLY A 285 4.66 -2.36 -13.02
N MET A 286 4.70 -3.48 -13.73
CA MET A 286 4.46 -3.54 -15.18
C MET A 286 3.06 -3.07 -15.58
N LEU A 287 2.04 -3.34 -14.76
CA LEU A 287 0.69 -2.84 -15.01
C LEU A 287 0.67 -1.31 -15.08
N PHE A 288 1.35 -0.64 -14.16
CA PHE A 288 1.45 0.82 -14.14
C PHE A 288 2.33 1.36 -15.26
N LEU A 289 3.43 0.68 -15.59
CA LEU A 289 4.26 1.01 -16.75
C LEU A 289 3.44 1.00 -18.05
N ASN A 290 2.54 0.02 -18.20
CA ASN A 290 1.61 -0.09 -19.33
C ASN A 290 0.26 0.60 -19.05
N GLN A 291 0.24 1.58 -18.16
CA GLN A 291 -0.90 2.47 -17.95
C GLN A 291 -2.22 1.76 -17.61
N GLY A 292 -2.12 0.78 -16.71
CA GLY A 292 -3.27 0.03 -16.21
C GLY A 292 -3.75 -1.09 -17.14
N ARG A 293 -3.00 -1.39 -18.21
CA ARG A 293 -3.33 -2.45 -19.17
C ARG A 293 -2.42 -3.67 -18.99
N TRP A 294 -3.00 -4.87 -19.02
CA TRP A 294 -2.29 -6.13 -19.07
C TRP A 294 -2.66 -6.88 -20.36
N GLY A 295 -1.72 -7.02 -21.28
CA GLY A 295 -2.01 -7.48 -22.64
C GLY A 295 -3.06 -6.60 -23.33
N GLN A 296 -4.20 -7.19 -23.67
CA GLN A 296 -5.33 -6.48 -24.30
C GLN A 296 -6.39 -5.98 -23.29
N ARG A 297 -6.25 -6.29 -22.00
CA ARG A 297 -7.24 -5.95 -20.98
C ARG A 297 -6.85 -4.68 -20.24
N GLN A 298 -7.74 -3.69 -20.20
CA GLN A 298 -7.62 -2.54 -19.31
C GLN A 298 -8.16 -2.94 -17.93
N LEU A 299 -7.29 -3.00 -16.93
CA LEU A 299 -7.65 -3.40 -15.55
C LEU A 299 -7.88 -2.18 -14.65
N ILE A 300 -7.08 -1.13 -14.83
CA ILE A 300 -7.25 0.20 -14.21
C ILE A 300 -7.26 1.22 -15.32
N SER A 301 -8.17 2.18 -15.34
CA SER A 301 -8.24 3.15 -16.42
C SER A 301 -6.98 3.99 -16.53
N GLN A 302 -6.60 4.29 -17.77
CA GLN A 302 -5.55 5.25 -18.10
C GLN A 302 -5.77 6.60 -17.40
N ARG A 303 -7.03 7.00 -17.19
CA ARG A 303 -7.38 8.24 -16.52
C ARG A 303 -6.98 8.21 -15.04
N TRP A 304 -7.27 7.12 -14.34
CA TRP A 304 -6.84 6.96 -12.95
C TRP A 304 -5.31 6.93 -12.83
N ILE A 305 -4.62 6.17 -13.69
CA ILE A 305 -3.15 6.12 -13.69
C ILE A 305 -2.54 7.51 -13.88
N ASN A 306 -3.10 8.32 -14.79
CA ASN A 306 -2.64 9.70 -14.98
C ASN A 306 -2.86 10.54 -13.72
N MET A 307 -4.05 10.48 -13.11
CA MET A 307 -4.34 11.21 -11.85
C MET A 307 -3.40 10.82 -10.70
N MET A 308 -2.92 9.56 -10.67
CA MET A 308 -1.96 9.11 -9.66
C MET A 308 -0.52 9.61 -9.89
N THR A 309 -0.18 10.03 -11.12
CA THR A 309 1.21 10.26 -11.54
C THR A 309 1.50 11.71 -11.97
N THR A 310 0.50 12.60 -11.86
CA THR A 310 0.59 14.04 -12.16
C THR A 310 0.16 14.87 -10.97
#